data_AF-A0A6G1RYX0-F1
#
_entry.id   AF-A0A6G1RYX0-F1
#
_cell.length_a   1.000
_cell.length_b   1.000
_cell.length_c   1.000
_cell.angle_alpha   90.00
_cell.angle_beta   90.00
_cell.angle_gamma   90.00
#
_symmetry.space_group_name_H-M   'P 1'
#
loop_
_entity.id
_entity.type
_entity.pdbx_description
1 polymer ?
#
loop_
_entity_poly.entity_id
_entity_poly.type
_entity_poly.pdbx_seq_one_letter_code
_entity_poly.pdbx_strand_id
1 'polypeptide(L)'
;RSWIGSRVHGLLAMPLLTAACHSLASVRHMAETTEACITAYFSEACPHHQELGWGPILASLQVPELTMEEFLQECLSLGSYLTLHVYLLQCLNSNQTLSNETKVLLTISKWLEQVYPSSSKEEAKLFLWWHKAMQLSLIHMEQDDTILMESAIRTLLSIQGRQSQLAEERMSSGILGAIGLGRRSPLSPRFRVVARSLSAFLLVQIPAESQVRLKAGPEPKLSQKAQQALNTLESMSSNKQYMDFQEQLSQASQFIKHPEHCLRDGNNL
;
A
#
# COMPACT_ATOMS: atom_id res chain seq x y z
N ARG A 1 -12.33 10.56 17.61
CA ARG A 1 -11.80 10.91 16.27
C ARG A 1 -12.14 12.35 15.83
N SER A 2 -13.40 12.79 15.86
CA SER A 2 -13.82 14.11 15.33
C SER A 2 -13.18 15.32 16.02
N TRP A 3 -13.09 15.33 17.35
CA TRP A 3 -12.49 16.45 18.09
C TRP A 3 -11.03 16.71 17.69
N ILE A 4 -10.18 15.66 17.69
CA ILE A 4 -8.76 15.74 17.33
C ILE A 4 -8.62 16.30 15.91
N GLY A 5 -9.36 15.76 14.94
CA GLY A 5 -9.31 16.23 13.56
C GLY A 5 -9.78 17.68 13.35
N SER A 6 -10.50 18.26 14.32
CA SER A 6 -11.02 19.63 14.25
C SER A 6 -10.25 20.66 15.11
N ARG A 7 -9.46 20.20 16.09
CA ARG A 7 -8.85 21.06 17.12
C ARG A 7 -7.34 20.89 17.26
N VAL A 8 -6.79 19.79 16.78
CA VAL A 8 -5.37 19.46 16.90
C VAL A 8 -4.77 19.51 15.50
N HIS A 9 -3.66 20.24 15.35
CA HIS A 9 -3.00 20.41 14.07
C HIS A 9 -1.48 20.39 14.25
N GLY A 10 -0.78 19.86 13.25
CA GLY A 10 0.67 19.94 13.18
C GLY A 10 1.39 19.30 14.38
N LEU A 11 2.47 19.93 14.82
CA LEU A 11 3.31 19.42 15.92
C LEU A 11 2.58 19.31 17.27
N LEU A 12 1.48 20.04 17.47
CA LEU A 12 0.67 19.91 18.70
C LEU A 12 -0.01 18.55 18.82
N ALA A 13 -0.08 17.77 17.73
CA ALA A 13 -0.54 16.38 17.79
C ALA A 13 0.46 15.45 18.49
N MET A 14 1.75 15.81 18.56
CA MET A 14 2.80 14.92 19.07
C MET A 14 2.70 14.67 20.59
N PRO A 15 2.52 15.70 21.45
CA PRO A 15 2.32 15.46 22.88
C PRO A 15 1.06 14.63 23.16
N LEU A 16 -0.01 14.84 22.41
CA LEU A 16 -1.24 14.06 22.54
C LEU A 16 -1.03 12.60 22.10
N LEU A 17 -0.28 12.39 21.01
CA LEU A 17 0.11 11.06 20.55
C LEU A 17 0.88 10.31 21.64
N THR A 18 1.91 10.93 22.22
CA THR A 18 2.68 10.34 23.32
C THR A 18 1.82 10.07 24.55
N ALA A 19 0.98 11.03 24.96
CA ALA A 19 0.08 10.85 26.09
C ALA A 19 -0.90 9.68 25.88
N ALA A 20 -1.44 9.54 24.67
CA ALA A 20 -2.34 8.45 24.32
C ALA A 20 -1.69 7.07 24.47
N CYS A 21 -0.43 6.93 24.03
CA CYS A 21 0.34 5.70 24.17
C CYS A 21 0.61 5.30 25.64
N HIS A 22 0.76 6.28 26.54
CA HIS A 22 1.06 6.03 27.96
C HIS A 22 -0.16 5.88 28.85
N SER A 23 -1.22 6.62 28.55
CA SER A 23 -2.29 6.88 29.53
C SER A 23 -3.57 6.12 29.24
N LEU A 24 -3.75 5.60 28.02
CA LEU A 24 -4.97 4.91 27.63
C LEU A 24 -4.86 3.42 27.91
N ALA A 25 -5.60 2.94 28.91
CA ALA A 25 -5.70 1.51 29.22
C ALA A 25 -6.43 0.70 28.14
N SER A 26 -7.28 1.34 27.34
CA SER A 26 -8.03 0.68 26.26
C SER A 26 -7.24 0.69 24.96
N VAL A 27 -6.83 -0.50 24.50
CA VAL A 27 -6.13 -0.72 23.22
C VAL A 27 -6.88 -0.10 22.04
N ARG A 28 -8.20 -0.27 21.99
CA ARG A 28 -9.05 0.34 20.96
C ARG A 28 -8.95 1.86 20.95
N HIS A 29 -9.13 2.52 22.10
CA HIS A 29 -9.08 3.98 22.19
C HIS A 29 -7.69 4.51 21.87
N MET A 30 -6.64 3.80 22.27
CA MET A 30 -5.26 4.11 21.91
C MET A 30 -5.06 4.04 20.39
N ALA A 31 -5.50 2.97 19.73
CA ALA A 31 -5.40 2.80 18.28
C ALA A 31 -6.17 3.89 17.50
N GLU A 32 -7.36 4.27 17.96
CA GLU A 32 -8.15 5.35 17.32
C GLU A 32 -7.54 6.73 17.57
N THR A 33 -6.97 6.97 18.75
CA THR A 33 -6.39 8.27 19.13
C THR A 33 -5.07 8.51 18.44
N THR A 34 -4.20 7.50 18.40
CA THR A 34 -2.91 7.55 17.70
C THR A 34 -3.10 7.83 16.21
N GLU A 35 -3.99 7.10 15.55
CA GLU A 35 -4.32 7.29 14.13
C GLU A 35 -4.85 8.71 13.86
N ALA A 36 -5.71 9.22 14.74
CA ALA A 36 -6.26 10.56 14.62
C ALA A 36 -5.18 11.64 14.79
N CYS A 37 -4.23 11.45 15.71
CA CYS A 37 -3.11 12.38 15.88
C CYS A 37 -2.19 12.39 14.66
N ILE A 38 -1.85 11.22 14.12
CA ILE A 38 -1.01 11.12 12.92
C ILE A 38 -1.72 11.74 11.70
N THR A 39 -3.02 11.50 11.54
CA THR A 39 -3.83 12.12 10.49
C THR A 39 -3.87 13.65 10.64
N ALA A 40 -4.04 14.15 11.86
CA ALA A 40 -4.06 15.58 12.16
C ALA A 40 -2.72 16.27 11.86
N TYR A 41 -1.61 15.59 12.12
CA TYR A 41 -0.27 16.07 11.81
C TYR A 41 -0.07 16.32 10.31
N PHE A 42 -0.52 15.40 9.45
CA PHE A 42 -0.40 15.53 7.99
C PHE A 42 -1.55 16.33 7.33
N SER A 43 -2.44 16.94 8.12
CA SER A 43 -3.55 17.71 7.55
C SER A 43 -3.05 19.00 6.86
N GLU A 44 -3.68 19.34 5.73
CA GLU A 44 -3.33 20.50 4.88
C GLU A 44 -3.36 21.86 5.60
N ALA A 45 -3.98 21.92 6.78
CA ALA A 45 -4.04 23.10 7.62
C ALA A 45 -2.68 23.56 8.18
N CYS A 46 -1.59 22.79 7.95
CA CYS A 46 -0.26 23.15 8.46
C CYS A 46 0.88 22.87 7.46
N PRO A 47 1.05 23.73 6.44
CA PRO A 47 2.01 23.50 5.35
C PRO A 47 3.48 23.44 5.81
N HIS A 48 3.85 24.15 6.88
CA HIS A 48 5.24 24.19 7.39
C HIS A 48 5.70 22.86 8.03
N HIS A 49 4.80 21.90 8.28
CA HIS A 49 5.17 20.60 8.86
C HIS A 49 5.38 19.51 7.82
N GLN A 50 5.07 19.75 6.54
CA GLN A 50 5.33 18.78 5.48
C GLN A 50 6.83 18.51 5.31
N GLU A 51 7.69 19.49 5.58
CA GLU A 51 9.16 19.37 5.48
C GLU A 51 9.78 18.44 6.52
N LEU A 52 9.13 18.25 7.68
CA LEU A 52 9.65 17.41 8.77
C LEU A 52 9.38 15.91 8.56
N GLY A 53 8.52 15.57 7.59
CA GLY A 53 8.18 14.19 7.25
C GLY A 53 7.71 13.37 8.45
N TRP A 54 8.17 12.13 8.53
CA TRP A 54 7.79 11.15 9.58
C TRP A 54 8.55 11.30 10.89
N GLY A 55 9.64 12.08 10.93
CA GLY A 55 10.58 12.15 12.06
C GLY A 55 9.90 12.42 13.42
N PRO A 56 9.11 13.50 13.56
CA PRO A 56 8.42 13.81 14.81
C PRO A 56 7.47 12.70 15.30
N ILE A 57 6.78 12.05 14.36
CA ILE A 57 5.84 10.97 14.68
C ILE A 57 6.59 9.72 15.16
N LEU A 58 7.70 9.36 14.49
CA LEU A 58 8.53 8.22 14.87
C LEU A 58 9.11 8.37 16.28
N ALA A 59 9.46 9.59 16.68
CA ALA A 59 9.95 9.89 18.02
C ALA A 59 8.82 9.88 19.08
N SER A 60 7.59 10.15 18.68
CA SER A 60 6.46 10.37 19.61
C SER A 60 5.58 9.13 19.80
N LEU A 61 5.43 8.29 18.77
CA LEU A 61 4.67 7.04 18.86
C LEU A 61 5.41 6.04 19.75
N GLN A 62 4.75 5.56 20.79
CA GLN A 62 5.28 4.50 21.64
C GLN A 62 4.31 3.32 21.62
N VAL A 63 4.71 2.24 20.96
CA VAL A 63 3.88 1.04 20.86
C VAL A 63 3.96 0.27 22.17
N PRO A 64 2.83 -0.17 22.76
CA PRO A 64 2.85 -0.89 24.02
C PRO A 64 3.63 -2.21 23.89
N GLU A 65 4.71 -2.39 24.64
CA GLU A 65 5.57 -3.58 24.51
C GLU A 65 4.84 -4.86 24.97
N LEU A 66 4.13 -4.79 26.11
CA LEU A 66 3.48 -5.95 26.72
C LEU A 66 2.21 -6.41 25.98
N THR A 67 1.56 -5.51 25.25
CA THR A 67 0.30 -5.78 24.50
C THR A 67 0.45 -5.47 23.02
N MET A 68 1.68 -5.57 22.49
CA MET A 68 2.01 -5.18 21.12
C MET A 68 1.15 -5.90 20.08
N GLU A 69 1.02 -7.22 20.18
CA GLU A 69 0.26 -8.00 19.20
C GLU A 69 -1.22 -7.62 19.20
N GLU A 70 -1.84 -7.51 20.38
CA GLU A 70 -3.22 -7.07 20.54
C GLU A 70 -3.43 -5.67 19.97
N PHE A 71 -2.49 -4.75 20.20
CA PHE A 71 -2.54 -3.39 19.68
C PHE A 71 -2.45 -3.34 18.16
N LEU A 72 -1.55 -4.09 17.55
CA LEU A 72 -1.40 -4.13 16.09
C LEU A 72 -2.63 -4.75 15.42
N GLN A 73 -3.19 -5.82 16.01
CA GLN A 73 -4.42 -6.43 15.50
C GLN A 73 -5.62 -5.48 15.60
N GLU A 74 -5.75 -4.78 16.72
CA GLU A 74 -6.81 -3.78 16.89
C GLU A 74 -6.63 -2.61 15.92
N CYS A 75 -5.40 -2.15 15.68
CA CYS A 75 -5.12 -1.14 14.66
C CYS A 75 -5.55 -1.62 13.25
N LEU A 76 -5.29 -2.90 12.93
CA LEU A 76 -5.68 -3.48 11.64
C LEU A 76 -7.20 -3.56 11.49
N SER A 77 -7.91 -3.99 12.54
CA SER A 77 -9.37 -4.11 12.56
C SER A 77 -10.07 -2.74 12.44
N LEU A 78 -9.46 -1.70 13.00
CA LEU A 78 -9.99 -0.33 13.03
C LEU A 78 -9.66 0.53 11.81
N GLY A 79 -8.83 0.03 10.88
CA GLY A 79 -8.33 0.82 9.76
C GLY A 79 -7.28 1.87 10.14
N SER A 80 -6.57 1.68 11.27
CA SER A 80 -5.50 2.58 11.76
C SER A 80 -4.19 2.37 10.98
N TYR A 81 -4.26 2.54 9.66
CA TYR A 81 -3.17 2.19 8.74
C TYR A 81 -1.95 3.12 8.85
N LEU A 82 -2.11 4.38 9.29
CA LEU A 82 -0.97 5.26 9.51
C LEU A 82 -0.21 4.87 10.78
N THR A 83 -0.91 4.51 11.86
CA THR A 83 -0.28 3.97 13.07
C THR A 83 0.54 2.73 12.75
N LEU A 84 -0.05 1.78 12.01
CA LEU A 84 0.65 0.58 11.55
C LEU A 84 1.85 0.91 10.63
N HIS A 85 1.72 1.90 9.74
CA HIS A 85 2.82 2.34 8.91
C HIS A 85 3.99 2.89 9.72
N VAL A 86 3.72 3.74 10.71
CA VAL A 86 4.74 4.29 11.61
C VAL A 86 5.44 3.17 12.38
N TYR A 87 4.70 2.17 12.87
CA TYR A 87 5.29 1.00 13.51
C TYR A 87 6.28 0.27 12.58
N LEU A 88 5.91 0.01 11.31
CA LEU A 88 6.81 -0.61 10.34
C LEU A 88 8.09 0.23 10.13
N LEU A 89 7.96 1.55 10.05
CA LEU A 89 9.10 2.46 9.95
C LEU A 89 9.98 2.43 11.21
N GLN A 90 9.40 2.34 12.40
CA GLN A 90 10.16 2.17 13.65
C GLN A 90 10.94 0.85 13.66
N CYS A 91 10.31 -0.25 13.22
CA CYS A 91 10.99 -1.55 13.09
C CYS A 91 12.20 -1.45 12.16
N LEU A 92 12.04 -0.84 10.97
CA LEU A 92 13.13 -0.68 10.00
C LEU A 92 14.26 0.21 10.52
N ASN A 93 13.93 1.32 11.18
CA ASN A 93 14.93 2.27 11.68
C ASN A 93 15.70 1.75 12.89
N SER A 94 15.07 0.92 13.73
CA SER A 94 15.69 0.39 14.95
C SER A 94 16.65 -0.77 14.66
N ASN A 95 16.48 -1.46 13.52
CA ASN A 95 17.30 -2.61 13.15
C ASN A 95 17.45 -2.71 11.63
N GLN A 96 18.51 -2.11 11.09
CA GLN A 96 18.83 -2.09 9.66
C GLN A 96 19.54 -3.38 9.23
N THR A 97 18.84 -4.51 9.35
CA THR A 97 19.32 -5.81 8.90
C THR A 97 18.36 -6.42 7.89
N LEU A 98 18.90 -7.16 6.93
CA LEU A 98 18.14 -7.87 5.89
C LEU A 98 17.10 -8.83 6.49
N SER A 99 17.42 -9.46 7.63
CA SER A 99 16.47 -10.31 8.37
C SER A 99 15.26 -9.51 8.87
N ASN A 100 15.49 -8.30 9.39
CA ASN A 100 14.42 -7.43 9.85
C ASN A 100 13.59 -6.88 8.67
N GLU A 101 14.25 -6.45 7.60
CA GLU A 101 13.60 -6.03 6.35
C GLU A 101 12.70 -7.14 5.79
N THR A 102 13.16 -8.39 5.80
CA THR A 102 12.37 -9.56 5.41
C THR A 102 11.14 -9.75 6.29
N LYS A 103 11.30 -9.65 7.63
CA LYS A 103 10.17 -9.74 8.57
C LYS A 103 9.14 -8.63 8.33
N VAL A 104 9.59 -7.41 8.06
CA VAL A 104 8.74 -6.26 7.77
C VAL A 104 8.01 -6.47 6.44
N LEU A 105 8.69 -6.92 5.38
CA LEU A 105 8.09 -7.22 4.08
C LEU A 105 6.97 -8.27 4.19
N LEU A 106 7.23 -9.38 4.90
CA LEU A 106 6.23 -10.43 5.13
C LEU A 106 5.04 -9.92 5.97
N THR A 107 5.30 -9.08 6.97
CA THR A 107 4.25 -8.43 7.77
C THR A 107 3.36 -7.55 6.90
N ILE A 108 3.94 -6.73 6.02
CA ILE A 108 3.17 -5.89 5.09
C ILE A 108 2.31 -6.76 4.16
N SER A 109 2.87 -7.82 3.58
CA SER A 109 2.11 -8.74 2.72
C SER A 109 0.92 -9.34 3.46
N LYS A 110 1.14 -9.85 4.68
CA LYS A 110 0.11 -10.43 5.52
C LYS A 110 -1.00 -9.43 5.88
N TRP A 111 -0.65 -8.17 6.15
CA TRP A 111 -1.67 -7.14 6.43
C TRP A 111 -2.44 -6.78 5.17
N LEU A 112 -1.79 -6.64 4.02
CA LEU A 112 -2.44 -6.34 2.74
C LEU A 112 -3.50 -7.38 2.36
N GLU A 113 -3.25 -8.66 2.66
CA GLU A 113 -4.22 -9.75 2.44
C GLU A 113 -5.49 -9.61 3.30
N GLN A 114 -5.37 -9.06 4.52
CA GLN A 114 -6.45 -8.95 5.49
C GLN A 114 -7.29 -7.68 5.35
N VAL A 115 -6.69 -6.58 4.86
CA VAL A 115 -7.35 -5.27 4.87
C VAL A 115 -8.27 -5.04 3.67
N TYR A 116 -9.42 -4.44 3.94
CA TYR A 116 -10.32 -3.94 2.92
C TYR A 116 -10.76 -2.52 3.35
N PRO A 117 -10.26 -1.44 2.71
CA PRO A 117 -10.46 -0.09 3.20
C PRO A 117 -11.94 0.29 3.12
N SER A 118 -12.44 0.97 4.14
CA SER A 118 -13.85 1.33 4.28
C SER A 118 -14.19 2.71 3.70
N SER A 119 -13.18 3.51 3.38
CA SER A 119 -13.34 4.87 2.85
C SER A 119 -12.18 5.28 1.94
N SER A 120 -12.40 6.31 1.12
CA SER A 120 -11.36 6.89 0.25
C SER A 120 -10.14 7.43 1.01
N LYS A 121 -10.32 7.87 2.27
CA LYS A 121 -9.21 8.30 3.13
C LYS A 121 -8.35 7.12 3.59
N GLU A 122 -8.95 5.95 3.78
CA GLU A 122 -8.23 4.72 4.13
C GLU A 122 -7.54 4.09 2.92
N GLU A 123 -8.20 4.13 1.76
CA GLU A 123 -7.66 3.69 0.46
C GLU A 123 -6.27 4.28 0.19
N ALA A 124 -6.12 5.60 0.33
CA ALA A 124 -4.87 6.29 0.07
C ALA A 124 -3.70 5.82 0.97
N LYS A 125 -3.99 5.34 2.19
CA LYS A 125 -2.97 4.88 3.13
C LYS A 125 -2.36 3.56 2.71
N LEU A 126 -3.10 2.72 1.98
CA LEU A 126 -2.57 1.45 1.46
C LEU A 126 -1.46 1.66 0.42
N PHE A 127 -1.42 2.82 -0.22
CA PHE A 127 -0.34 3.17 -1.16
C PHE A 127 1.02 3.22 -0.45
N LEU A 128 1.06 3.65 0.83
CA LEU A 128 2.28 3.66 1.63
C LEU A 128 2.82 2.23 1.83
N TRP A 129 1.92 1.26 2.00
CA TRP A 129 2.29 -0.14 2.20
C TRP A 129 2.70 -0.82 0.89
N TRP A 130 1.99 -0.57 -0.20
CA TRP A 130 2.40 -1.04 -1.53
C TRP A 130 3.78 -0.50 -1.90
N HIS A 131 4.00 0.80 -1.74
CA HIS A 131 5.31 1.41 -1.98
C HIS A 131 6.40 0.80 -1.10
N LYS A 132 6.16 0.65 0.21
CA LYS A 132 7.16 0.06 1.11
C LYS A 132 7.48 -1.39 0.76
N ALA A 133 6.47 -2.21 0.43
CA ALA A 133 6.68 -3.58 0.02
C ALA A 133 7.48 -3.68 -1.29
N MET A 134 7.18 -2.81 -2.27
CA MET A 134 7.95 -2.70 -3.51
C MET A 134 9.40 -2.33 -3.25
N GLN A 135 9.64 -1.33 -2.40
CA GLN A 135 10.99 -0.90 -2.04
C GLN A 135 11.80 -2.02 -1.37
N LEU A 136 11.22 -2.71 -0.37
CA LEU A 136 11.91 -3.81 0.31
C LEU A 136 12.15 -5.00 -0.63
N SER A 137 11.20 -5.29 -1.53
CA SER A 137 11.38 -6.35 -2.55
C SER A 137 12.52 -6.03 -3.51
N LEU A 138 12.66 -4.77 -3.93
CA LEU A 138 13.78 -4.33 -4.77
C LEU A 138 15.13 -4.49 -4.06
N ILE A 139 15.22 -4.12 -2.77
CA ILE A 139 16.44 -4.32 -1.97
C ILE A 139 16.84 -5.80 -1.96
N HIS A 140 15.88 -6.71 -1.75
CA HIS A 140 16.13 -8.16 -1.75
C HIS A 140 16.60 -8.67 -3.11
N MET A 141 15.99 -8.19 -4.21
CA MET A 141 16.37 -8.56 -5.58
C MET A 141 17.77 -8.10 -5.96
N GLU A 142 18.34 -7.13 -5.23
CA GLU A 142 19.69 -6.61 -5.46
C GLU A 142 20.78 -7.34 -4.64
N GLN A 143 20.41 -8.25 -3.72
CA GLN A 143 21.36 -8.96 -2.84
C GLN A 143 22.13 -10.12 -3.50
N ASP A 144 21.92 -10.37 -4.81
CA ASP A 144 22.49 -11.53 -5.55
C ASP A 144 22.25 -12.89 -4.84
N ASP A 145 21.15 -12.99 -4.09
CA ASP A 145 20.70 -14.20 -3.40
C ASP A 145 19.42 -14.71 -4.04
N THR A 146 19.52 -15.89 -4.66
CA THR A 146 18.40 -16.53 -5.37
C THR A 146 17.20 -16.82 -4.47
N ILE A 147 17.41 -17.22 -3.20
CA ILE A 147 16.33 -17.55 -2.26
C ILE A 147 15.59 -16.27 -1.86
N LEU A 148 16.32 -15.20 -1.59
CA LEU A 148 15.73 -13.90 -1.27
C LEU A 148 14.99 -13.30 -2.46
N MET A 149 15.56 -13.41 -3.66
CA MET A 149 14.92 -12.98 -4.89
C MET A 149 13.60 -13.71 -5.12
N GLU A 150 13.58 -15.04 -5.02
CA GLU A 150 12.34 -15.81 -5.19
C GLU A 150 11.30 -15.49 -4.10
N SER A 151 11.73 -15.30 -2.85
CA SER A 151 10.85 -14.88 -1.75
C SER A 151 10.22 -13.51 -2.03
N ALA A 152 11.00 -12.55 -2.53
CA ALA A 152 10.52 -11.23 -2.93
C ALA A 152 9.53 -11.33 -4.10
N ILE A 153 9.83 -12.13 -5.13
CA ILE A 153 8.92 -12.37 -6.26
C ILE A 153 7.59 -12.96 -5.77
N ARG A 154 7.63 -14.00 -4.93
CA ARG A 154 6.42 -14.61 -4.35
C ARG A 154 5.59 -13.59 -3.56
N THR A 155 6.24 -12.73 -2.78
CA THR A 155 5.58 -11.67 -2.03
C THR A 155 4.91 -10.65 -2.97
N LEU A 156 5.63 -10.18 -3.98
CA LEU A 156 5.09 -9.26 -4.99
C LEU A 156 3.91 -9.87 -5.75
N LEU A 157 3.96 -11.17 -6.06
CA LEU A 157 2.84 -11.86 -6.72
C LEU A 157 1.62 -12.00 -5.80
N SER A 158 1.80 -12.20 -4.48
CA SER A 158 0.67 -12.14 -3.53
C SER A 158 0.04 -10.74 -3.51
N ILE A 159 0.86 -9.70 -3.42
CA ILE A 159 0.42 -8.30 -3.46
C ILE A 159 -0.28 -7.98 -4.78
N GLN A 160 0.26 -8.44 -5.92
CA GLN A 160 -0.34 -8.32 -7.24
C GLN A 160 -1.74 -8.94 -7.28
N GLY A 161 -1.88 -10.16 -6.74
CA GLY A 161 -3.16 -10.87 -6.64
C GLY A 161 -4.17 -10.09 -5.81
N ARG A 162 -3.74 -9.55 -4.67
CA ARG A 162 -4.58 -8.71 -3.81
C ARG A 162 -5.01 -7.41 -4.49
N GLN A 163 -4.08 -6.73 -5.18
CA GLN A 163 -4.39 -5.53 -5.97
C GLN A 163 -5.40 -5.84 -7.08
N SER A 164 -5.27 -6.98 -7.76
CA SER A 164 -6.22 -7.42 -8.78
C SER A 164 -7.64 -7.56 -8.21
N GLN A 165 -7.77 -8.18 -7.03
CA GLN A 165 -9.07 -8.33 -6.34
C GLN A 165 -9.66 -6.97 -5.94
N LEU A 166 -8.84 -6.09 -5.37
CA LEU A 166 -9.26 -4.76 -4.96
C LEU A 166 -9.65 -3.87 -6.16
N ALA A 167 -9.12 -4.16 -7.35
CA ALA A 167 -9.45 -3.48 -8.60
C ALA A 167 -10.75 -3.98 -9.26
N GLU A 168 -11.47 -4.95 -8.69
CA GLU A 168 -12.72 -5.46 -9.25
C GLU A 168 -13.89 -4.48 -9.00
N GLU A 169 -14.77 -4.36 -10.00
CA GLU A 169 -15.98 -3.53 -9.88
C GLU A 169 -17.07 -4.18 -9.03
N ARG A 170 -17.02 -5.51 -8.91
CA ARG A 170 -17.95 -6.29 -8.11
C ARG A 170 -17.16 -7.21 -7.19
N MET A 171 -17.57 -7.29 -5.94
CA MET A 171 -17.05 -8.26 -4.98
C MET A 171 -17.62 -9.64 -5.32
N SER A 172 -16.86 -10.71 -5.01
CA SER A 172 -17.17 -12.12 -5.36
C SER A 172 -17.14 -12.45 -6.86
N SER A 173 -16.37 -11.68 -7.62
CA SER A 173 -16.21 -11.85 -9.06
C SER A 173 -15.22 -12.96 -9.41
N GLY A 174 -15.61 -14.20 -9.14
CA GLY A 174 -15.16 -15.26 -10.03
C GLY A 174 -15.78 -15.07 -11.44
N ILE A 175 -16.07 -16.18 -12.11
CA ILE A 175 -16.72 -16.20 -13.44
C ILE A 175 -18.03 -15.35 -13.49
N LEU A 176 -18.72 -15.19 -12.36
CA LEU A 176 -19.98 -14.43 -12.27
C LEU A 176 -19.83 -12.91 -12.29
N GLY A 177 -18.66 -12.37 -11.94
CA GLY A 177 -18.44 -10.92 -11.99
C GLY A 177 -18.22 -10.39 -13.40
N ALA A 178 -17.61 -11.21 -14.26
CA ALA A 178 -17.38 -10.88 -15.67
C ALA A 178 -18.69 -10.74 -16.47
N ILE A 179 -19.79 -11.32 -15.99
CA ILE A 179 -21.15 -11.19 -16.56
C ILE A 179 -22.01 -10.16 -15.82
N GLY A 180 -21.42 -9.36 -14.92
CA GLY A 180 -22.13 -8.28 -14.24
C GLY A 180 -23.09 -8.78 -13.14
N LEU A 181 -22.79 -9.88 -12.47
CA LEU A 181 -23.46 -10.33 -11.24
C LEU A 181 -22.53 -10.12 -10.04
N GLY A 182 -23.09 -9.94 -8.83
CA GLY A 182 -22.34 -9.70 -7.60
C GLY A 182 -22.50 -8.30 -7.02
N ARG A 183 -22.07 -8.13 -5.76
CA ARG A 183 -22.19 -6.88 -4.99
C ARG A 183 -21.23 -5.84 -5.56
N ARG A 184 -21.71 -4.62 -5.81
CA ARG A 184 -20.84 -3.52 -6.27
C ARG A 184 -19.71 -3.28 -5.26
N SER A 185 -18.50 -3.08 -5.78
CA SER A 185 -17.34 -2.70 -5.00
C SER A 185 -17.60 -1.36 -4.31
N PRO A 186 -17.43 -1.27 -2.98
CA PRO A 186 -17.52 -0.01 -2.23
C PRO A 186 -16.30 0.90 -2.43
N LEU A 187 -15.24 0.40 -3.09
CA LEU A 187 -14.01 1.16 -3.30
C LEU A 187 -14.23 2.30 -4.31
N SER A 188 -13.41 3.33 -4.24
CA SER A 188 -13.49 4.44 -5.20
C SER A 188 -12.97 4.03 -6.59
N PRO A 189 -13.51 4.63 -7.68
CA PRO A 189 -12.95 4.43 -9.01
C PRO A 189 -11.46 4.78 -9.10
N ARG A 190 -11.05 5.88 -8.44
CA ARG A 190 -9.63 6.30 -8.36
C ARG A 190 -8.74 5.21 -7.77
N PHE A 191 -9.14 4.62 -6.65
CA PHE A 191 -8.38 3.54 -6.02
C PHE A 191 -8.30 2.30 -6.91
N ARG A 192 -9.41 1.92 -7.58
CA ARG A 192 -9.40 0.79 -8.52
C ARG A 192 -8.48 1.01 -9.72
N VAL A 193 -8.40 2.24 -10.24
CA VAL A 193 -7.46 2.58 -11.33
C VAL A 193 -6.01 2.35 -10.88
N VAL A 194 -5.64 2.84 -9.70
CA VAL A 194 -4.28 2.64 -9.16
C VAL A 194 -4.01 1.15 -8.90
N ALA A 195 -4.93 0.46 -8.23
CA ALA A 195 -4.80 -0.98 -7.95
C ALA A 195 -4.67 -1.81 -9.24
N ARG A 196 -5.46 -1.50 -10.28
CA ARG A 196 -5.38 -2.18 -11.57
C ARG A 196 -4.03 -1.92 -12.25
N SER A 197 -3.58 -0.66 -12.23
CA SER A 197 -2.34 -0.25 -12.87
C SER A 197 -1.12 -0.92 -12.23
N LEU A 198 -1.03 -0.91 -10.89
CA LEU A 198 0.04 -1.58 -10.15
C LEU A 198 0.02 -3.10 -10.34
N SER A 199 -1.18 -3.70 -10.37
CA SER A 199 -1.32 -5.14 -10.59
C SER A 199 -0.85 -5.55 -12.00
N ALA A 200 -1.23 -4.78 -13.03
CA ALA A 200 -0.78 -5.00 -14.40
C ALA A 200 0.73 -4.76 -14.53
N PHE A 201 1.26 -3.69 -13.91
CA PHE A 201 2.69 -3.39 -13.87
C PHE A 201 3.49 -4.58 -13.32
N LEU A 202 3.11 -5.10 -12.15
CA LEU A 202 3.79 -6.24 -11.54
C LEU A 202 3.81 -7.48 -12.43
N LEU A 203 2.72 -7.78 -13.13
CA LEU A 203 2.66 -8.91 -14.07
C LEU A 203 3.58 -8.72 -15.29
N VAL A 204 3.75 -7.49 -15.76
CA VAL A 204 4.68 -7.19 -16.86
C VAL A 204 6.14 -7.24 -16.39
N GLN A 205 6.41 -6.79 -15.18
CA GLN A 205 7.76 -6.81 -14.61
C GLN A 205 8.20 -8.19 -14.12
N ILE A 206 7.26 -9.11 -13.87
CA ILE A 206 7.50 -10.49 -13.44
C ILE A 206 6.98 -11.45 -14.53
N PRO A 207 7.72 -11.63 -15.63
CA PRO A 207 7.25 -12.42 -16.78
C PRO A 207 7.11 -13.93 -16.49
N ALA A 208 7.80 -14.44 -15.47
CA ALA A 208 7.72 -15.83 -15.01
C ALA A 208 8.06 -15.96 -13.51
N GLU A 209 7.75 -17.11 -12.89
CA GLU A 209 7.79 -17.34 -11.43
C GLU A 209 9.15 -17.09 -10.74
N SER A 210 10.25 -17.03 -11.50
CA SER A 210 11.60 -16.72 -11.00
C SER A 210 12.32 -15.67 -11.85
N GLN A 211 11.57 -14.87 -12.63
CA GLN A 211 12.12 -13.88 -13.55
C GLN A 211 11.57 -12.50 -13.20
N VAL A 212 12.45 -11.51 -13.11
CA VAL A 212 12.08 -10.12 -12.83
C VAL A 212 12.89 -9.17 -13.72
N ARG A 213 12.22 -8.14 -14.23
CA ARG A 213 12.84 -7.07 -15.03
C ARG A 213 13.41 -5.99 -14.10
N LEU A 214 14.71 -6.03 -13.82
CA LEU A 214 15.42 -5.04 -12.99
C LEU A 214 16.18 -3.98 -13.80
N LYS A 215 16.22 -4.13 -15.12
CA LYS A 215 16.89 -3.22 -16.05
C LYS A 215 16.02 -3.01 -17.28
N ALA A 216 16.17 -1.85 -17.90
CA ALA A 216 15.68 -1.61 -19.26
C ALA A 216 16.19 -2.68 -20.22
N GLY A 217 15.41 -2.96 -21.25
CA GLY A 217 15.73 -4.03 -22.18
C GLY A 217 14.78 -4.08 -23.36
N PRO A 218 14.83 -5.14 -24.17
CA PRO A 218 13.92 -5.30 -25.30
C PRO A 218 12.46 -5.35 -24.82
N GLU A 219 11.54 -5.19 -25.79
CA GLU A 219 10.11 -5.26 -25.54
C GLU A 219 9.75 -6.51 -24.70
N PRO A 220 9.03 -6.34 -23.58
CA PRO A 220 8.76 -7.44 -22.67
C PRO A 220 7.90 -8.49 -23.36
N LYS A 221 8.36 -9.75 -23.36
CA LYS A 221 7.51 -10.87 -23.75
C LYS A 221 6.42 -11.06 -22.70
N LEU A 222 5.21 -10.63 -23.04
CA LEU A 222 4.07 -10.68 -22.14
C LEU A 222 3.58 -12.11 -21.96
N SER A 223 3.41 -12.54 -20.70
CA SER A 223 2.64 -13.74 -20.39
C SER A 223 1.17 -13.52 -20.74
N GLN A 224 0.41 -14.60 -20.92
CA GLN A 224 -1.04 -14.50 -21.16
C GLN A 224 -1.74 -13.71 -20.05
N LYS A 225 -1.33 -13.92 -18.78
CA LYS A 225 -1.87 -13.20 -17.61
C LYS A 225 -1.55 -11.71 -17.65
N ALA A 226 -0.31 -11.34 -18.02
CA ALA A 226 0.09 -9.94 -18.18
C ALA A 226 -0.68 -9.25 -19.32
N GLN A 227 -0.84 -9.93 -20.45
CA GLN A 227 -1.62 -9.41 -21.58
C GLN A 227 -3.09 -9.18 -21.19
N GLN A 228 -3.71 -10.12 -20.48
CA GLN A 228 -5.09 -9.98 -20.00
C GLN A 228 -5.23 -8.81 -19.03
N ALA A 229 -4.26 -8.61 -18.12
CA ALA A 229 -4.26 -7.51 -17.18
C ALA A 229 -4.16 -6.15 -17.89
N LEU A 230 -3.27 -6.03 -18.88
CA LEU A 230 -3.14 -4.83 -19.73
C LEU A 230 -4.41 -4.54 -20.52
N ASN A 231 -4.97 -5.54 -21.20
CA ASN A 231 -6.22 -5.37 -21.96
C ASN A 231 -7.36 -4.91 -21.04
N THR A 232 -7.41 -5.46 -19.82
CA THR A 232 -8.41 -5.05 -18.83
C THR A 232 -8.21 -3.59 -18.41
N LEU A 233 -6.98 -3.18 -18.10
CA LEU A 233 -6.64 -1.79 -17.76
C LEU A 233 -7.05 -0.82 -18.88
N GLU A 234 -6.69 -1.13 -20.12
CA GLU A 234 -7.03 -0.30 -21.28
C GLU A 234 -8.53 -0.20 -21.50
N SER A 235 -9.27 -1.31 -21.31
CA SER A 235 -10.73 -1.34 -21.45
C SER A 235 -11.45 -0.44 -20.44
N MET A 236 -10.85 -0.14 -19.28
CA MET A 236 -11.45 0.74 -18.26
C MET A 236 -11.73 2.14 -18.82
N SER A 237 -10.92 2.63 -19.77
CA SER A 237 -11.10 3.95 -20.39
C SER A 237 -12.44 4.12 -21.13
N SER A 238 -13.03 3.00 -21.57
CA SER A 238 -14.33 2.98 -22.25
C SER A 238 -15.53 2.94 -21.29
N ASN A 239 -15.30 2.65 -20.00
CA ASN A 239 -16.35 2.57 -19.01
C ASN A 239 -16.63 3.96 -18.40
N LYS A 240 -17.91 4.33 -18.40
CA LYS A 240 -18.39 5.63 -17.90
C LYS A 240 -17.95 5.95 -16.47
N GLN A 241 -17.68 4.93 -15.64
CA GLN A 241 -17.20 5.12 -14.26
C GLN A 241 -15.77 5.69 -14.16
N TYR A 242 -14.99 5.62 -15.25
CA TYR A 242 -13.59 6.08 -15.25
C TYR A 242 -13.32 7.19 -16.27
N MET A 243 -14.37 7.90 -16.72
CA MET A 243 -14.20 9.00 -17.68
C MET A 243 -13.22 10.07 -17.17
N ASP A 244 -13.26 10.38 -15.87
CA ASP A 244 -12.36 11.35 -15.25
C ASP A 244 -10.90 10.86 -15.12
N PHE A 245 -10.64 9.59 -15.45
CA PHE A 245 -9.32 8.94 -15.30
C PHE A 245 -8.74 8.46 -16.63
N GLN A 246 -9.29 8.86 -17.78
CA GLN A 246 -8.84 8.39 -19.09
C GLN A 246 -7.37 8.71 -19.37
N GLU A 247 -6.92 9.91 -19.00
CA GLU A 247 -5.52 10.32 -19.16
C GLU A 247 -4.60 9.44 -18.31
N GLN A 248 -4.93 9.24 -17.04
CA GLN A 248 -4.14 8.42 -16.11
C GLN A 248 -4.10 6.95 -16.54
N LEU A 249 -5.21 6.41 -17.05
CA LEU A 249 -5.26 5.06 -17.62
C LEU A 249 -4.37 4.93 -18.86
N SER A 250 -4.36 5.96 -19.71
CA SER A 250 -3.50 5.99 -20.90
C SER A 250 -2.03 6.07 -20.51
N GLN A 251 -1.66 6.98 -19.61
CA GLN A 251 -0.31 7.15 -19.09
C GLN A 251 0.19 5.87 -18.42
N ALA A 252 -0.62 5.25 -17.54
CA ALA A 252 -0.27 4.00 -16.89
C ALA A 252 -0.06 2.86 -17.91
N SER A 253 -0.94 2.70 -18.90
CA SER A 253 -0.77 1.69 -19.94
C SER A 253 0.52 1.91 -20.76
N GLN A 254 0.79 3.16 -21.17
CA GLN A 254 2.01 3.51 -21.90
C GLN A 254 3.25 3.22 -21.06
N PHE A 255 3.25 3.64 -19.79
CA PHE A 255 4.35 3.39 -18.87
C PHE A 255 4.63 1.89 -18.70
N ILE A 256 3.58 1.09 -18.43
CA ILE A 256 3.73 -0.34 -18.17
C ILE A 256 4.30 -1.09 -19.38
N LYS A 257 3.90 -0.70 -20.60
CA LYS A 257 4.35 -1.35 -21.84
C LYS A 257 5.75 -0.89 -22.28
N HIS A 258 6.25 0.23 -21.75
CA HIS A 258 7.47 0.82 -22.24
C HIS A 258 8.70 -0.07 -21.92
N PRO A 259 9.53 -0.43 -22.92
CA PRO A 259 10.68 -1.32 -22.74
C PRO A 259 11.73 -0.77 -21.76
N GLU A 260 11.88 0.56 -21.70
CA GLU A 260 12.82 1.22 -20.79
C GLU A 260 12.35 1.25 -19.33
N HIS A 261 11.08 0.94 -19.06
CA HIS A 261 10.56 0.89 -17.69
C HIS A 261 10.64 -0.53 -17.16
N CYS A 262 11.25 -0.66 -15.97
CA CYS A 262 11.47 -1.90 -15.25
C CYS A 262 10.90 -1.79 -13.83
N LEU A 263 11.05 -2.82 -12.99
CA LEU A 263 10.50 -2.82 -11.62
C LEU A 263 10.99 -1.64 -10.77
N ARG A 264 12.23 -1.17 -11.00
CA ARG A 264 12.82 -0.02 -10.29
C ARG A 264 12.08 1.29 -10.56
N ASP A 265 11.45 1.40 -11.72
CA ASP A 265 10.73 2.61 -12.12
C ASP A 265 9.33 2.67 -11.51
N GLY A 266 8.90 1.67 -10.74
CA GLY A 266 7.54 1.58 -10.20
C GLY A 266 7.07 2.76 -9.34
N ASN A 267 8.00 3.59 -8.83
CA ASN A 267 7.65 4.84 -8.12
C ASN A 267 7.27 6.00 -9.04
N ASN A 268 7.55 5.88 -10.34
CA ASN A 268 7.24 6.88 -11.37
C ASN A 268 5.93 6.56 -12.12
N LEU A 269 5.29 5.42 -11.81
CA LEU A 269 3.97 5.02 -12.32
C LEU A 269 2.85 5.73 -11.54
#